data_AF-A0A258AXY2-F1
#
_entry.id   AF-A0A258AXY2-F1
#
_cell.length_a   1.000
_cell.length_b   1.000
_cell.length_c   1.000
_cell.angle_alpha   90.00
_cell.angle_beta   90.00
_cell.angle_gamma   90.00
#
_symmetry.space_group_name_H-M   'P 1'
#
loop_
_entity.id
_entity.type
_entity.pdbx_description
1 polymer ?
#
loop_
_entity_poly.entity_id
_entity_poly.type
_entity_poly.pdbx_seq_one_letter_code
_entity_poly.pdbx_strand_id
1 'polypeptide(L)' 'MGVGPLSVTVQANTLFAQIQGQPAMPVFETAPDRFEYDAVKAVLVFTRDDKQEINGLTLLQNGMTVPAPRVKSPTSAPSK' A
#
# COMPACT_ATOMS: atom_id res chain seq x y z
N MET A 1 -17.49 3.91 4.40
CA MET A 1 -16.77 5.13 3.94
C MET A 1 -15.47 4.65 3.33
N GLY A 2 -15.20 5.01 2.08
CA GLY A 2 -14.06 4.46 1.32
C GLY A 2 -12.73 4.77 2.01
N VAL A 3 -11.77 3.85 1.91
CA VAL A 3 -10.40 4.17 2.28
C VAL A 3 -9.93 5.34 1.43
N GLY A 4 -9.35 6.36 2.07
CA GLY A 4 -8.66 7.42 1.36
C GLY A 4 -7.48 6.86 0.55
N PRO A 5 -6.83 7.68 -0.29
CA PRO A 5 -5.71 7.23 -1.10
C PRO A 5 -4.65 6.53 -0.25
N LEU A 6 -4.23 5.34 -0.70
CA LEU A 6 -3.10 4.60 -0.16
C LEU A 6 -1.89 4.87 -1.06
N SER A 7 -0.84 5.44 -0.48
CA SER A 7 0.43 5.72 -1.18
C SER A 7 1.50 4.74 -0.71
N VAL A 8 2.28 4.22 -1.65
CA VAL A 8 3.45 3.38 -1.37
C VAL A 8 4.67 4.06 -1.96
N THR A 9 5.71 4.24 -1.14
CA THR A 9 6.99 4.87 -1.55
C THR A 9 8.16 4.03 -1.09
N VAL A 10 9.29 4.13 -1.78
CA VAL A 10 10.56 3.51 -1.35
C VAL A 10 11.43 4.60 -0.76
N GLN A 11 11.93 4.40 0.45
CA GLN A 11 12.91 5.26 1.10
C GLN A 11 14.04 4.38 1.65
N ALA A 12 15.29 4.65 1.25
CA ALA A 12 16.47 3.90 1.68
C ALA A 12 16.26 2.37 1.70
N ASN A 13 15.80 1.82 0.57
CA ASN A 13 15.52 0.39 0.36
C ASN A 13 14.38 -0.21 1.20
N THR A 14 13.62 0.61 1.92
CA THR A 14 12.43 0.18 2.69
C THR A 14 11.16 0.72 2.04
N LEU A 15 10.12 -0.10 1.98
CA LEU A 15 8.80 0.34 1.55
C LEU A 15 8.07 1.04 2.70
N PHE A 16 7.47 2.18 2.39
CA PHE A 16 6.60 2.92 3.29
C PHE A 16 5.21 3.01 2.70
N ALA A 17 4.21 2.64 3.50
CA ALA A 17 2.81 2.71 3.13
C ALA A 17 2.10 3.77 3.98
N GLN A 18 1.35 4.64 3.31
CA GLN A 18 0.57 5.70 3.93
C GLN A 18 -0.89 5.58 3.53
N ILE A 19 -1.75 5.47 4.54
CA ILE A 19 -3.20 5.58 4.40
C ILE A 19 -3.57 7.03 4.72
N GLN A 20 -4.51 7.63 3.97
CA GLN A 20 -4.95 9.00 4.24
C GLN A 20 -5.35 9.18 5.72
N GLY A 21 -4.85 10.26 6.33
CA GLY A 21 -5.10 10.57 7.75
C GLY A 21 -4.19 9.80 8.73
N GLN A 22 -3.26 8.98 8.24
CA GLN A 22 -2.28 8.28 9.05
C GLN A 22 -0.84 8.65 8.62
N PRO A 23 0.14 8.57 9.55
CA PRO A 23 1.55 8.63 9.18
C PRO A 23 1.93 7.50 8.22
N ALA A 24 2.93 7.75 7.37
CA ALA A 24 3.55 6.67 6.62
C ALA A 24 4.27 5.72 7.59
N MET A 25 4.10 4.41 7.41
CA MET A 25 4.74 3.39 8.22
C MET A 25 5.56 2.45 7.33
N PRO A 26 6.72 1.96 7.81
CA PRO A 26 7.49 0.97 7.08
C PRO A 26 6.71 -0.35 7.01
N VAL A 27 6.87 -1.04 5.90
CA VAL A 27 6.37 -2.39 5.68
C VAL A 27 7.50 -3.29 5.19
N PHE A 28 7.49 -4.54 5.61
CA PHE A 28 8.57 -5.48 5.37
C PHE A 28 8.08 -6.69 4.59
N GLU A 29 8.89 -7.17 3.65
CA GLU A 29 8.55 -8.31 2.82
C GLU A 29 8.51 -9.58 3.66
N THR A 30 7.41 -10.34 3.57
CA THR A 30 7.28 -11.66 4.22
C THR A 30 7.15 -12.80 3.22
N ALA A 31 6.77 -12.48 1.99
CA ALA A 31 6.75 -13.37 0.83
C ALA A 31 6.71 -12.50 -0.45
N PRO A 32 6.92 -13.08 -1.65
CA PRO A 32 6.76 -12.33 -2.89
C PRO A 32 5.41 -11.60 -2.93
N ASP A 33 5.46 -10.29 -3.23
CA ASP A 33 4.31 -9.39 -3.30
C ASP A 33 3.51 -9.25 -1.98
N ARG A 34 4.02 -9.73 -0.84
CA ARG A 34 3.39 -9.65 0.48
C ARG A 34 4.26 -8.89 1.46
N PHE A 35 3.70 -7.82 2.02
CA PHE A 35 4.37 -6.94 2.96
C PHE A 35 3.53 -6.76 4.22
N GLU A 36 4.17 -6.72 5.39
CA GLU A 36 3.49 -6.59 6.69
C GLU A 36 4.00 -5.37 7.45
N TYR A 37 3.13 -4.77 8.25
CA TYR A 37 3.47 -3.66 9.14
C TYR A 37 3.99 -4.23 10.48
N ASP A 38 5.04 -3.63 11.04
CA ASP A 38 5.52 -4.01 12.38
C ASP A 38 4.62 -3.46 13.50
N ALA A 39 4.13 -2.23 13.33
CA ALA A 39 3.43 -1.50 14.39
C ALA A 39 1.94 -1.87 14.52
N VAL A 40 1.35 -2.45 13.49
CA VAL A 40 -0.08 -2.77 13.43
C VAL A 40 -0.31 -4.11 12.73
N LYS A 41 -1.37 -4.83 13.10
CA LYS A 41 -1.75 -6.08 12.43
C LYS A 41 -2.43 -5.77 11.08
N ALA A 42 -1.60 -5.44 10.09
CA ALA A 42 -2.03 -5.18 8.73
C ALA A 42 -1.05 -5.77 7.72
N VAL A 43 -1.57 -6.07 6.52
CA VAL A 43 -0.81 -6.70 5.43
C VAL A 43 -1.17 -6.01 4.11
N LEU A 44 -0.18 -5.79 3.26
CA LEU A 44 -0.34 -5.39 1.87
C LEU A 44 -0.01 -6.58 0.99
N VAL A 45 -0.94 -6.93 0.09
CA VAL A 45 -0.73 -7.96 -0.93
C VAL A 45 -0.82 -7.29 -2.29
N PHE A 46 0.30 -7.16 -2.98
CA PHE A 46 0.37 -6.58 -4.31
C PHE A 46 -0.21 -7.53 -5.35
N THR A 47 -0.87 -6.96 -6.35
CA THR A 47 -1.43 -7.70 -7.49
C THR A 47 -0.69 -7.31 -8.76
N ARG A 48 -0.42 -8.30 -9.60
CA ARG A 48 0.20 -8.14 -10.92
C ARG A 48 -0.80 -8.45 -12.01
N ASP A 49 -0.63 -7.82 -13.16
CA ASP A 49 -1.35 -8.18 -14.39
C ASP A 49 -0.65 -9.31 -15.18
N ASP A 50 -1.21 -9.66 -16.34
CA ASP A 50 -0.68 -10.70 -17.22
C ASP A 50 0.73 -10.39 -17.75
N LYS A 51 1.18 -9.13 -17.67
CA LYS A 51 2.53 -8.68 -18.05
C LYS A 51 3.49 -8.66 -16.86
N GLN A 52 3.07 -9.17 -15.70
CA GLN A 52 3.80 -9.15 -14.44
C GLN A 52 4.02 -7.73 -13.87
N GLU A 53 3.25 -6.73 -14.34
CA GLU A 53 3.30 -5.37 -13.84
C GLU A 53 2.37 -5.19 -12.64
N ILE A 54 2.81 -4.46 -11.62
CA ILE A 54 1.97 -4.15 -10.45
C ILE A 54 0.81 -3.25 -10.87
N ASN A 55 -0.42 -3.76 -10.73
CA ASN A 55 -1.66 -3.08 -11.10
C ASN A 55 -2.53 -2.67 -9.90
N GLY A 56 -2.12 -3.01 -8.69
CA GLY A 56 -2.82 -2.66 -7.46
C GLY A 56 -2.26 -3.40 -6.24
N LEU A 57 -2.97 -3.27 -5.13
CA LEU A 57 -2.76 -4.08 -3.94
C LEU A 57 -4.06 -4.26 -3.16
N THR A 58 -4.05 -5.18 -2.20
CA THR A 58 -5.12 -5.36 -1.21
C THR A 58 -4.56 -5.13 0.19
N LEU A 59 -5.21 -4.25 0.96
CA LEU A 59 -4.94 -4.06 2.38
C LEU A 59 -5.80 -5.03 3.19
N LEU A 60 -5.16 -5.85 4.02
CA LEU A 60 -5.81 -6.71 5.01
C LEU A 60 -5.56 -6.10 6.39
N GLN A 61 -6.60 -5.59 7.06
CA GLN A 61 -6.45 -4.96 8.38
C GLN A 61 -7.71 -5.12 9.20
N ASN A 62 -7.58 -5.55 10.47
CA ASN A 62 -8.70 -5.74 11.39
C ASN A 62 -9.84 -6.62 10.83
N GLY A 63 -9.50 -7.64 10.05
CA GLY A 63 -10.47 -8.52 9.39
C GLY A 63 -11.14 -7.92 8.15
N MET A 64 -10.80 -6.68 7.78
CA MET A 64 -11.24 -6.06 6.53
C MET A 64 -10.29 -6.40 5.39
N THR A 65 -10.86 -6.58 4.20
CA THR A 65 -10.15 -6.74 2.93
C THR A 65 -10.47 -5.55 2.05
N VAL A 66 -9.48 -4.73 1.73
CA VAL A 66 -9.68 -3.47 1.03
C VAL A 66 -8.85 -3.43 -0.24
N PRO A 67 -9.47 -3.64 -1.42
CA PRO A 67 -8.79 -3.50 -2.71
C PRO A 67 -8.41 -2.05 -3.00
N ALA A 68 -7.20 -1.84 -3.51
CA ALA A 68 -6.66 -0.55 -3.92
C ALA A 68 -6.01 -0.68 -5.32
N PRO A 69 -6.77 -0.46 -6.41
CA PRO A 69 -6.23 -0.43 -7.76
C PRO A 69 -5.18 0.67 -7.92
N ARG A 70 -4.13 0.41 -8.69
CA ARG A 70 -3.09 1.39 -8.96
C ARG A 70 -3.63 2.50 -9.87
N VAL A 71 -3.44 3.74 -9.46
CA VAL A 71 -3.74 4.91 -10.28
C VAL A 71 -2.55 5.25 -11.18
N LYS A 72 -2.80 5.51 -12.48
CA LYS A 72 -1.74 5.82 -13.46
C LYS A 72 -1.10 7.20 -13.26
N SER A 73 -1.85 8.13 -12.67
CA SER A 73 -1.36 9.44 -12.27
C SER A 73 -1.45 9.50 -10.76
N PRO A 74 -0.36 9.76 -10.02
CA PRO A 74 -0.50 10.15 -8.64
C PRO A 74 -1.35 11.43 -8.64
N THR A 75 -2.55 11.38 -8.07
CA THR A 75 -3.28 12.61 -7.74
C THR A 75 -2.31 13.43 -6.92
N SER A 76 -1.88 14.57 -7.46
CA SER A 76 -1.01 15.53 -6.78
C SER A 76 -1.53 15.72 -5.36
N ALA A 77 -0.78 15.23 -4.38
CA ALA A 77 -1.01 15.60 -2.98
C ALA A 77 -0.98 17.14 -2.90
N PRO A 78 -1.85 17.78 -2.10
CA PRO A 78 -1.92 19.23 -2.07
C PRO A 78 -0.55 19.80 -1.70
N SER A 79 -0.06 20.74 -2.51
CA SER A 79 1.08 21.58 -2.17
C SER A 79 0.87 22.18 -0.78
N LYS A 80 1.95 22.10 0.01
CA LYS A 80 2.17 22.69 1.33
C LYS A 80 1.40 23.98 1.63
#